data_AF-A0A6L3SUK2-F1
#
_entry.id   AF-A0A6L3SUK2-F1
#
_cell.length_a   1.000
_cell.length_b   1.000
_cell.length_c   1.000
_cell.angle_alpha   90.00
_cell.angle_beta   90.00
_cell.angle_gamma   90.00
#
_symmetry.space_group_name_H-M   'P 1'
#
loop_
_entity.id
_entity.type
_entity.pdbx_description
1 polymer ?
#
loop_
_entity_poly.entity_id
_entity_poly.type
_entity_poly.pdbx_seq_one_letter_code
_entity_poly.pdbx_strand_id
1 'polypeptide(L)' 'MDDATEWTTRRAAHAVGESLDDLSVEDLTDRIALLRREIERLEAARAAKEAALARAGSIFKL' A
#
# COMPACT_ATOMS: atom_id res chain seq x y z
N MET A 1 -15.46 18.81 -25.55
CA MET A 1 -14.40 17.84 -25.17
C MET A 1 -13.51 18.52 -24.17
N ASP A 2 -12.93 17.75 -23.25
CA ASP A 2 -11.97 18.12 -22.20
C ASP A 2 -12.55 18.21 -20.78
N ASP A 3 -13.21 17.12 -20.37
CA ASP A 3 -13.31 16.74 -18.95
C ASP A 3 -12.00 16.03 -18.57
N ALA A 4 -10.93 16.82 -18.42
CA ALA A 4 -9.64 16.32 -17.96
C ALA A 4 -9.78 15.94 -16.49
N THR A 5 -10.15 14.69 -16.25
CA THR A 5 -10.14 14.04 -14.94
C THR A 5 -8.81 14.36 -14.25
N GLU A 6 -8.82 15.29 -13.31
CA GLU A 6 -7.67 15.62 -12.47
C GLU A 6 -7.22 14.36 -11.74
N TRP A 7 -6.20 13.69 -12.27
CA TRP A 7 -5.51 12.64 -11.55
C TRP A 7 -4.68 13.29 -10.46
N THR A 8 -5.32 13.60 -9.32
CA THR A 8 -4.61 14.05 -8.13
C THR A 8 -3.76 12.90 -7.62
N THR A 9 -2.48 12.86 -8.01
CA THR A 9 -1.48 12.03 -7.36
C THR A 9 -1.36 12.50 -5.92
N ARG A 10 -2.07 11.81 -5.00
CA ARG A 10 -1.97 12.09 -3.56
C ARG A 10 -0.51 11.90 -3.17
N ARG A 11 0.14 12.96 -2.68
CA ARG A 11 1.52 12.85 -2.19
C ARG A 11 1.57 11.82 -1.07
N ALA A 12 2.55 10.94 -1.13
CA ALA A 12 2.80 9.99 -0.06
C ALA A 12 3.18 10.77 1.21
N ALA A 13 2.57 10.43 2.34
CA ALA A 13 2.86 11.04 3.64
C ALA A 13 4.27 10.68 4.19
N HIS A 14 4.95 9.74 3.53
CA HIS A 14 6.26 9.21 3.88
C HIS A 14 6.94 8.66 2.62
N ALA A 15 8.28 8.73 2.57
CA ALA A 15 9.11 8.09 1.56
C ALA A 15 10.10 7.10 2.20
N VAL A 16 10.20 5.90 1.64
CA VAL A 16 11.12 4.86 2.12
C VAL A 16 12.56 5.38 2.05
N GLY A 17 13.28 5.30 3.18
CA GLY A 17 14.67 5.74 3.28
C GLY A 17 14.86 7.25 3.43
N GLU A 18 13.81 8.02 3.71
CA GLU A 18 13.97 9.43 4.08
C GLU A 18 14.75 9.59 5.39
N SER A 19 15.47 10.72 5.53
CA SER A 19 16.18 11.02 6.76
C SER A 19 15.21 11.12 7.95
N LEU A 20 15.68 10.68 9.12
CA LEU A 20 14.93 10.74 10.37
C LEU A 20 15.41 11.87 11.28
N ASP A 21 16.46 12.61 10.88
CA ASP A 21 17.17 13.56 11.74
C ASP A 21 16.27 14.70 12.25
N ASP A 22 15.28 15.10 11.43
CA ASP A 22 14.34 16.19 11.73
C ASP A 22 13.01 15.70 12.36
N LEU A 23 12.85 14.39 12.60
CA LEU A 23 11.61 13.81 13.12
C LEU A 23 11.62 13.71 14.64
N SER A 24 10.51 14.10 15.27
CA SER A 24 10.30 13.82 16.68
C SER A 24 9.95 12.35 16.93
N VAL A 25 10.00 11.93 18.20
CA VAL A 25 9.56 10.58 18.62
C VAL A 25 8.07 10.35 18.32
N GLU A 26 7.25 11.39 18.41
CA GLU A 26 5.83 11.34 18.08
C GLU A 26 5.63 11.14 16.57
N ASP A 27 6.36 11.91 15.74
CA ASP A 27 6.34 11.74 14.28
C ASP A 27 6.72 10.33 13.85
N LEU A 28 7.77 9.78 14.48
CA LEU A 28 8.19 8.39 14.24
C LEU A 28 7.10 7.40 14.65
N THR A 29 6.42 7.64 15.77
CA THR A 29 5.32 6.80 16.26
C THR A 29 4.17 6.76 15.27
N ASP A 30 3.73 7.93 14.81
CA ASP A 30 2.63 8.08 13.85
C ASP A 30 2.96 7.46 12.49
N ARG A 31 4.18 7.66 12.02
CA ARG A 31 4.69 7.09 10.78
C ARG A 31 4.78 5.57 10.84
N ILE A 32 5.27 5.00 11.94
CA ILE A 32 5.27 3.55 12.16
C ILE A 32 3.84 3.01 12.16
N ALA A 33 2.90 3.68 12.82
CA ALA A 33 1.50 3.27 12.83
C ALA A 33 0.88 3.29 11.42
N LEU A 34 1.18 4.32 10.62
CA LEU A 34 0.77 4.40 9.22
C LEU A 34 1.33 3.23 8.40
N LEU A 35 2.63 2.96 8.50
CA LEU A 35 3.29 1.90 7.75
C LEU A 35 2.80 0.50 8.12
N ARG A 36 2.51 0.25 9.40
CA ARG A 36 1.92 -1.03 9.85
C ARG A 36 0.54 -1.28 9.23
N ARG A 37 -0.34 -0.28 9.23
CA ARG A 37 -1.65 -0.37 8.57
C ARG A 37 -1.50 -0.63 7.07
N GLU A 38 -0.51 -0.01 6.44
CA GLU A 38 -0.25 -0.22 5.02
C GLU A 38 0.26 -1.64 4.74
N ILE A 39 1.12 -2.20 5.59
CA ILE A 39 1.56 -3.59 5.51
C ILE A 39 0.36 -4.54 5.61
N GLU A 40 -0.53 -4.35 6.59
CA GLU A 40 -1.74 -5.17 6.75
C GLU A 40 -2.61 -5.14 5.48
N ARG A 41 -2.79 -3.95 4.89
CA ARG A 41 -3.53 -3.79 3.63
C ARG A 41 -2.88 -4.55 2.47
N LEU A 42 -1.56 -4.48 2.35
CA LEU A 42 -0.80 -5.17 1.31
C LEU A 42 -0.85 -6.69 1.47
N GLU A 43 -0.70 -7.19 2.69
CA GLU A 43 -0.82 -8.62 3.02
C GLU A 43 -2.22 -9.16 2.67
N ALA A 44 -3.28 -8.44 3.04
CA ALA A 44 -4.65 -8.80 2.69
C ALA A 44 -4.87 -8.84 1.16
N ALA A 45 -4.33 -7.87 0.44
CA ALA A 45 -4.40 -7.83 -1.02
C ALA A 45 -3.61 -8.99 -1.67
N ARG A 46 -2.44 -9.36 -1.11
CA ARG A 46 -1.65 -10.51 -1.56
C ARG A 46 -2.45 -11.80 -1.37
N ALA A 47 -2.98 -12.04 -0.18
CA ALA A 47 -3.78 -13.23 0.13
C ALA A 47 -5.02 -13.35 -0.78
N ALA A 48 -5.71 -12.24 -1.05
CA ALA A 48 -6.84 -12.23 -1.99
C ALA A 48 -6.42 -12.61 -3.42
N LYS A 49 -5.25 -12.15 -3.88
CA LYS A 49 -4.70 -12.50 -5.19
C LYS A 49 -4.28 -13.97 -5.26
N GLU A 50 -3.62 -14.49 -4.23
CA GLU A 50 -3.26 -15.90 -4.13
C GLU A 50 -4.50 -16.80 -4.16
N ALA A 51 -5.56 -16.46 -3.41
CA ALA A 51 -6.82 -17.18 -3.43
C ALA A 51 -7.54 -17.11 -4.79
N ALA A 52 -7.43 -15.99 -5.51
CA ALA A 52 -7.93 -15.89 -6.87
C ALA A 52 -7.14 -16.78 -7.85
N LEU A 53 -5.81 -16.80 -7.74
CA LEU A 53 -4.94 -17.63 -8.57
C LEU A 53 -5.18 -19.14 -8.32
N ALA A 54 -5.29 -19.56 -7.06
CA ALA A 54 -5.56 -20.95 -6.72
C ALA A 54 -6.92 -21.43 -7.27
N ARG A 55 -7.96 -20.59 -7.20
CA ARG A 55 -9.27 -20.88 -7.81
C ARG A 55 -9.16 -21.00 -9.33
N ALA A 56 -8.44 -20.10 -9.98
CA ALA A 56 -8.23 -20.18 -11.44
C ALA A 56 -7.47 -21.45 -11.83
N GLY A 57 -6.38 -21.80 -11.14
CA GLY A 57 -5.62 -23.02 -11.39
C GLY A 57 -6.45 -24.30 -11.21
N SER A 58 -7.36 -24.32 -10.23
CA SER A 58 -8.29 -25.45 -10.02
C SER A 58 -9.33 -25.60 -11.14
N ILE A 59 -9.73 -24.50 -11.79
CA ILE A 59 -10.67 -24.50 -12.92
C ILE A 59 -9.97 -24.95 -14.21
N PHE A 60 -8.68 -24.60 -14.39
CA PHE A 60 -7.94 -24.86 -15.63
C PHE A 60 -7.11 -26.16 -15.64
N LYS A 61 -7.17 -27.01 -14.59
CA LYS A 61 -6.54 -28.35 -14.48
C LYS A 61 -5.51 -28.67 -15.59
N LEU A 62 -4.25 -28.32 -15.34
CA LEU A 62 -3.12 -29.12 -15.80
C LEU A 62 -2.99 -30.35 -14.90
#